data_AF-A0A6G2HDE5-F1
#
_entry.id   AF-A0A6G2HDE5-F1
#
_cell.length_a   1.000
_cell.length_b   1.000
_cell.length_c   1.000
_cell.angle_alpha   90.00
_cell.angle_beta   90.00
_cell.angle_gamma   90.00
#
_symmetry.space_group_name_H-M   'P 1'
#
loop_
_entity.id
_entity.type
_entity.pdbx_description
1 polymer ?
#
loop_
_entity_poly.entity_id
_entity_poly.type
_entity_poly.pdbx_seq_one_letter_code
_entity_poly.pdbx_strand_id
1 'polypeptide(L)' 'MSTRSQDAPRYAAPTRVDVTECRADRIADRARANRVGGSEVHLERRGGRTFLVTSPSDGRR' A
#
# COMPACT_ATOMS: atom_id res chain seq x y z
N MET A 1 -12.83 -17.28 19.89
CA MET A 1 -12.72 -15.91 19.33
C MET A 1 -11.47 -15.86 18.47
N SER A 2 -11.60 -15.67 17.14
CA SER A 2 -10.44 -15.56 16.25
C SER A 2 -9.85 -14.16 16.39
N THR A 3 -8.73 -14.05 17.10
CA THR A 3 -7.85 -12.89 17.03
C THR A 3 -7.16 -12.90 15.66
N ARG A 4 -7.88 -12.46 14.60
CA ARG A 4 -7.20 -12.04 13.37
C ARG A 4 -6.36 -10.84 13.78
N SER A 5 -5.06 -11.07 13.98
CA SER A 5 -4.08 -10.05 14.28
C SER A 5 -4.36 -8.83 13.42
N GLN A 6 -4.74 -7.72 14.06
CA GLN A 6 -4.99 -6.45 13.38
C GLN A 6 -3.71 -5.83 12.78
N ASP A 7 -2.60 -6.57 12.86
CA ASP A 7 -1.28 -6.28 12.32
C ASP A 7 -1.15 -6.59 10.83
N ALA A 8 -2.12 -7.30 10.24
CA ALA A 8 -2.10 -7.54 8.80
C ALA A 8 -2.26 -6.20 8.04
N PRO A 9 -1.46 -5.97 6.98
CA PRO A 9 -1.70 -4.87 6.05
C PRO A 9 -3.17 -4.88 5.63
N ARG A 10 -3.82 -3.71 5.56
CA ARG A 10 -5.21 -3.63 5.06
C ARG A 10 -5.30 -3.95 3.56
N TYR A 11 -4.15 -4.15 2.93
CA TYR A 11 -3.93 -4.57 1.56
C TYR A 11 -3.82 -6.09 1.49
N ALA A 12 -4.76 -6.74 0.81
CA ALA A 12 -4.66 -8.16 0.50
C ALA A 12 -4.12 -8.33 -0.94
N ALA A 13 -2.92 -8.89 -1.09
CA ALA A 13 -2.20 -9.11 -2.38
C ALA A 13 -1.67 -7.81 -3.04
N PRO A 14 -1.10 -7.74 -4.28
CA PRO A 14 -0.49 -6.51 -4.79
C PRO A 14 -1.56 -5.44 -4.98
N THR A 15 -1.75 -4.65 -3.92
CA THR A 15 -2.90 -3.78 -3.75
C THR A 15 -2.50 -2.39 -4.19
N ARG A 16 -3.41 -1.75 -4.92
CA ARG A 16 -3.25 -0.42 -5.50
C ARG A 16 -4.21 0.54 -4.78
N VAL A 17 -3.73 1.70 -4.36
CA VAL A 17 -4.56 2.77 -3.81
C VAL A 17 -4.44 3.99 -4.69
N ASP A 18 -5.57 4.55 -5.11
CA ASP A 18 -5.57 5.80 -5.85
C ASP A 18 -5.07 6.95 -4.96
N VAL A 19 -4.03 7.62 -5.43
CA VAL A 19 -3.40 8.79 -4.82
C VAL A 19 -3.32 9.96 -5.80
N THR A 20 -4.15 9.97 -6.85
CA THR A 20 -4.17 11.02 -7.88
C THR A 20 -4.30 12.42 -7.29
N GLU A 21 -5.13 12.59 -6.26
CA GLU A 21 -5.33 13.87 -5.57
C GLU A 21 -4.47 14.01 -4.30
N CYS A 22 -3.60 13.04 -4.03
CA CYS A 22 -2.74 13.06 -2.86
C CYS A 22 -1.48 13.88 -3.16
N ARG A 23 -1.17 14.84 -2.29
CA ARG A 23 0.11 15.56 -2.38
C ARG A 23 1.27 14.60 -2.12
N ALA A 24 2.38 14.81 -2.84
CA ALA A 24 3.53 13.91 -2.81
C ALA A 24 4.15 13.76 -1.41
N ASP A 25 4.17 14.83 -0.61
CA ASP A 25 4.63 14.85 0.78
C ASP A 25 3.77 13.97 1.71
N ARG A 26 2.51 13.71 1.34
CA ARG A 26 1.56 12.88 2.10
C ARG A 26 1.57 11.41 1.72
N ILE A 27 2.35 11.01 0.72
CA ILE A 27 2.40 9.61 0.27
C ILE A 27 2.90 8.69 1.38
N ALA A 28 3.92 9.11 2.15
CA ALA A 28 4.42 8.34 3.28
C ALA A 28 3.36 8.17 4.38
N ASP A 29 2.59 9.21 4.68
CA ASP A 29 1.48 9.16 5.63
C ASP A 29 0.39 8.20 5.14
N ARG A 30 0.09 8.21 3.83
CA ARG A 30 -0.89 7.32 3.22
C ARG A 30 -0.44 5.86 3.29
N ALA A 31 0.84 5.58 3.05
CA ALA A 31 1.40 4.24 3.21
C ALA A 31 1.24 3.73 4.65
N ARG A 32 1.58 4.56 5.64
CA ARG A 32 1.41 4.22 7.07
C ARG A 32 -0.05 4.00 7.46
N ALA A 33 -0.95 4.88 7.02
CA ALA A 33 -2.39 4.79 7.31
C ALA A 33 -3.02 3.49 6.78
N ASN A 34 -2.44 2.93 5.72
CA ASN A 34 -2.87 1.66 5.14
C ASN A 34 -2.06 0.45 5.64
N ARG A 35 -1.20 0.65 6.64
CA ARG A 35 -0.37 -0.39 7.26
C ARG A 35 0.57 -1.07 6.25
N VAL A 36 1.11 -0.29 5.34
CA VAL A 36 2.17 -0.71 4.42
C VAL A 36 3.52 -0.52 5.09
N GLY A 37 3.79 -1.32 6.10
CA GLY A 37 5.10 -1.39 6.73
C GLY A 37 5.89 -2.56 6.16
N GLY A 38 7.16 -2.35 5.82
CA GLY A 38 8.08 -3.44 5.47
C GLY A 38 8.03 -3.97 4.03
N SER A 39 7.14 -3.45 3.18
CA SER A 39 7.05 -3.77 1.75
C SER A 39 7.50 -2.60 0.88
N GLU A 40 8.12 -2.88 -0.26
CA GLU A 40 8.48 -1.84 -1.24
C GLU A 40 7.21 -1.18 -1.82
N VAL A 41 7.21 0.15 -1.84
CA VAL A 41 6.12 0.96 -2.39
C VAL A 41 6.59 1.75 -3.59
N HIS A 42 5.80 1.73 -4.66
CA HIS A 42 6.06 2.51 -5.86
C HIS A 42 4.79 3.20 -6.37
N LEU A 43 4.98 4.19 -7.24
CA LEU A 43 3.88 4.88 -7.89
C LEU A 43 3.68 4.32 -9.29
N GLU A 44 2.46 3.93 -9.61
CA GLU A 44 2.04 3.50 -10.94
C GLU A 44 1.10 4.57 -11.53
N ARG A 45 1.33 5.02 -12.76
CA ARG A 45 0.40 5.91 -13.47
C ARG A 45 -0.38 5.11 -14.51
N ARG A 46 -1.72 5.15 -14.43
CA ARG A 46 -2.60 4.39 -15.32
C ARG A 46 -3.90 5.16 -15.58
N GLY A 47 -4.28 5.31 -16.85
CA GLY A 47 -5.54 5.96 -17.22
C GLY A 47 -5.72 7.37 -16.65
N GLY A 48 -4.63 8.14 -16.58
CA GLY A 48 -4.63 9.50 -15.99
C GLY A 48 -4.61 9.54 -14.46
N ARG A 49 -4.65 8.39 -13.78
CA ARG A 49 -4.63 8.28 -12.32
C ARG A 49 -3.27 7.80 -11.83
N THR A 50 -2.91 8.20 -10.61
CA THR A 50 -1.68 7.78 -9.94
C THR A 50 -2.07 6.87 -8.78
N PHE A 51 -1.43 5.72 -8.69
CA PHE A 51 -1.68 4.71 -7.68
C PHE A 51 -0.43 4.48 -6.83
N LEU A 52 -0.61 4.43 -5.52
CA LEU A 52 0.37 3.87 -4.61
C LEU A 52 0.20 2.35 -4.62
N VAL A 53 1.20 1.65 -5.12
CA VAL A 53 1.20 0.21 -5.28
C VAL A 53 2.20 -0.39 -4.33
N THR A 54 1.79 -1.48 -3.69
CA THR A 54 2.66 -2.25 -2.80
C THR A 54 2.88 -3.59 -3.44
N SER A 55 4.12 -3.90 -3.78
CA SER A 55 4.49 -5.27 -4.07
C SER A 55 4.61 -5.96 -2.71
N PRO A 56 3.91 -7.09 -2.46
CA PRO A 56 4.35 -7.97 -1.39
C PRO A 56 5.82 -8.25 -1.69
N SER A 57 6.73 -7.79 -0.84
CA SER A 57 8.11 -8.24 -0.92
C SER A 57 8.01 -9.74 -0.84
N ASP A 58 8.29 -10.42 -1.96
CA ASP A 58 8.10 -11.84 -2.11
C ASP A 58 8.86 -12.49 -0.96
N GLY A 59 8.13 -12.85 0.09
CA GLY A 59 8.63 -13.61 1.19
C GLY A 59 8.81 -14.99 0.61
N ARG A 60 9.89 -15.18 -0.15
CA ARG A 60 10.37 -16.46 -0.60
C ARG A 60 10.42 -17.35 0.64
N ARG A 61 9.44 -18.23 0.76
CA ARG A 61 9.45 -19.35 1.68
C ARG A 61 8.70 -20.50 1.04
#